data_AF-A0A2P4QTF8-F1
#
_entry.id   AF-A0A2P4QTF8-F1
#
_cell.length_a   1.000
_cell.length_b   1.000
_cell.length_c   1.000
_cell.angle_alpha   90.00
_cell.angle_beta   90.00
_cell.angle_gamma   90.00
#
_symmetry.space_group_name_H-M   'P 1'
#
loop_
_entity.id
_entity.type
_entity.pdbx_description
1 polymer ?
#
loop_
_entity_poly.entity_id
_entity_poly.type
_entity_poly.pdbx_seq_one_letter_code
_entity_poly.pdbx_strand_id
1 'polypeptide(L)'
;MKLDILGHSELKNIVEEKGKMEKFLLEEKKKNQENYVIECSEEDTKERSYKIKNLLKELPTYEVLYKREVNEITSETCPRCNIDIDWFHVWKCERNEATIEEILYESILNVNTRR
;
A
#
# COMPACT_ATOMS: atom_id res chain seq x y z
N MET A 1 -3.67 46.13 -44.45
CA MET A 1 -3.74 45.11 -43.38
C MET A 1 -3.31 45.77 -42.09
N LYS A 2 -4.23 45.97 -41.13
CA LYS A 2 -3.85 46.41 -39.78
C LYS A 2 -3.56 45.15 -38.95
N LEU A 3 -2.32 44.99 -38.52
CA LEU A 3 -1.96 44.07 -37.45
C LEU A 3 -2.26 44.84 -36.15
N ASP A 4 -3.41 44.56 -35.54
CA ASP A 4 -3.79 45.17 -34.28
C ASP A 4 -2.90 44.57 -33.18
N ILE A 5 -1.94 45.36 -32.71
CA ILE A 5 -1.09 45.02 -31.56
C ILE A 5 -2.00 45.08 -30.34
N LEU A 6 -2.19 43.95 -29.65
CA LEU A 6 -2.95 43.86 -28.39
C LEU A 6 -2.63 45.04 -27.47
N GLY A 7 -3.67 45.66 -26.92
CA GLY A 7 -3.52 46.80 -26.03
C GLY A 7 -2.68 46.45 -24.81
N HIS A 8 -1.93 47.42 -24.27
CA HIS A 8 -1.01 47.20 -23.15
C HIS A 8 -1.69 46.60 -21.89
N SER A 9 -2.98 46.85 -21.71
CA SER A 9 -3.82 46.25 -20.66
C SER A 9 -4.12 44.77 -20.90
N GLU A 10 -4.38 44.37 -22.16
CA GLU A 10 -4.67 42.99 -22.54
C GLU A 10 -3.41 42.13 -22.43
N LEU A 11 -2.25 42.68 -22.82
CA LEU A 11 -0.95 42.04 -22.60
C LEU A 11 -0.67 41.81 -21.10
N LYS A 12 -1.03 42.76 -20.23
CA LYS A 12 -0.89 42.60 -18.78
C LYS A 12 -1.75 41.46 -18.23
N ASN A 13 -3.00 41.37 -18.67
CA ASN A 13 -3.91 40.31 -18.25
C ASN A 13 -3.42 38.92 -18.70
N ILE A 14 -2.94 38.80 -19.94
CA ILE A 14 -2.39 37.53 -20.46
C ILE A 14 -1.17 37.09 -19.65
N VAL A 15 -0.27 38.02 -19.32
CA VAL A 15 0.91 37.71 -18.49
C VAL A 15 0.49 37.24 -17.09
N GLU A 16 -0.53 37.86 -16.50
CA GLU A 16 -1.05 37.48 -15.19
C GLU A 16 -1.71 36.09 -15.21
N GLU A 17 -2.52 35.79 -16.23
CA GLU A 17 -3.13 34.47 -16.40
C GLU A 17 -2.09 33.38 -16.68
N LYS A 18 -1.05 33.69 -17.45
CA LYS A 18 0.07 32.77 -17.66
C LYS A 18 0.77 32.43 -16.35
N GLY A 19 0.99 33.41 -15.48
CA GLY A 19 1.55 33.18 -14.14
C GLY A 19 0.65 32.30 -13.26
N LYS A 20 -0.67 32.47 -13.35
CA LYS A 20 -1.64 31.62 -12.62
C LYS A 20 -1.61 30.17 -13.12
N MET A 21 -1.55 29.96 -14.45
CA MET A 21 -1.41 28.62 -15.04
C MET A 21 -0.10 27.93 -14.65
N GLU A 22 1.02 28.64 -14.69
CA GLU A 22 2.32 28.09 -14.30
C GLU A 22 2.34 27.64 -12.84
N LYS A 23 1.72 28.43 -11.95
CA LYS A 23 1.59 28.09 -10.53
C LYS A 23 0.69 26.85 -10.32
N PHE A 24 -0.43 26.78 -11.02
CA PHE A 24 -1.32 25.61 -10.99
C PHE A 24 -0.60 24.34 -11.48
N LEU A 25 0.11 24.41 -12.61
CA LEU A 25 0.88 23.29 -13.14
C LEU A 25 1.98 22.82 -12.18
N LEU A 26 2.60 23.74 -11.43
CA LEU A 26 3.60 23.38 -10.42
C LEU A 26 2.97 22.68 -9.21
N GLU A 27 1.80 23.12 -8.75
CA GLU A 27 1.06 22.49 -7.66
C GLU A 27 0.58 21.07 -8.05
N GLU A 28 0.04 20.91 -9.26
CA GLU A 28 -0.38 19.58 -9.76
C GLU A 28 0.80 18.62 -9.92
N LYS A 29 1.96 19.10 -10.39
CA LYS A 29 3.19 18.30 -10.44
C LYS A 29 3.64 17.83 -9.05
N LYS A 30 3.54 18.70 -8.03
CA LYS A 30 3.90 18.33 -6.65
C LYS A 30 2.96 17.27 -6.08
N LYS A 31 1.64 17.43 -6.26
CA LYS A 31 0.65 16.43 -5.82
C LYS A 31 0.87 15.06 -6.48
N ASN A 32 1.15 15.05 -7.78
CA ASN A 32 1.44 13.80 -8.50
C ASN A 32 2.75 13.16 -8.04
N GLN A 33 3.77 13.96 -7.73
CA GLN A 33 5.03 13.45 -7.20
C GLN A 33 4.86 12.89 -5.78
N GLU A 34 4.12 13.56 -4.91
CA GLU A 34 3.80 13.07 -3.56
C GLU A 34 2.99 11.77 -3.60
N ASN A 35 1.98 11.67 -4.47
CA ASN A 35 1.22 10.43 -4.66
C ASN A 35 2.09 9.29 -5.22
N TYR A 36 2.95 9.56 -6.21
CA TYR A 36 3.84 8.54 -6.80
C TYR A 36 4.90 8.02 -5.82
N VAL A 37 5.40 8.88 -4.93
CA VAL A 37 6.42 8.51 -3.93
C VAL A 37 5.82 7.60 -2.84
N ILE A 38 4.54 7.79 -2.49
CA ILE A 38 3.85 6.95 -1.49
C ILE A 38 3.61 5.53 -2.03
N GLU A 39 3.24 5.39 -3.30
CA GLU A 39 2.89 4.10 -3.93
C GLU A 39 4.09 3.20 -4.29
N CYS A 40 5.33 3.68 -4.15
CA CYS A 40 6.55 2.96 -4.58
C CYS A 40 7.70 3.03 -3.57
N SER A 41 7.42 3.31 -2.29
CA SER A 41 8.47 3.21 -1.26
C SER A 41 8.98 1.76 -1.13
N GLU A 42 10.22 1.58 -0.67
CA GLU A 42 10.74 0.24 -0.37
C GLU A 42 9.92 -0.45 0.71
N GLU A 43 9.47 0.30 1.71
CA GLU A 43 8.64 -0.16 2.81
C GLU A 43 7.30 -0.69 2.29
N ASP A 44 6.57 0.09 1.46
CA ASP A 44 5.30 -0.35 0.87
C ASP A 44 5.50 -1.57 -0.03
N THR A 45 6.58 -1.59 -0.82
CA THR A 45 6.91 -2.74 -1.69
C THR A 45 7.15 -4.01 -0.86
N LYS A 46 7.90 -3.92 0.24
CA LYS A 46 8.17 -5.03 1.16
C LYS A 46 6.88 -5.51 1.83
N GLU A 47 6.06 -4.59 2.33
CA GLU A 47 4.80 -4.89 2.98
C GLU A 47 3.81 -5.58 2.03
N ARG A 48 3.66 -5.06 0.81
CA ARG A 48 2.81 -5.66 -0.23
C ARG A 48 3.30 -7.03 -0.64
N SER A 49 4.62 -7.19 -0.85
CA SER A 49 5.21 -8.49 -1.20
C SER A 49 4.96 -9.51 -0.10
N TYR A 50 5.12 -9.11 1.17
CA TYR A 50 4.83 -9.97 2.31
C TYR A 50 3.36 -10.42 2.33
N LYS A 51 2.41 -9.48 2.20
CA LYS A 51 0.97 -9.78 2.19
C LYS A 51 0.58 -10.75 1.06
N ILE A 52 1.12 -10.54 -0.14
CA ILE A 52 0.87 -11.41 -1.30
C ILE A 52 1.43 -12.82 -1.05
N LYS A 53 2.70 -12.93 -0.64
CA LYS A 53 3.33 -14.23 -0.37
C LYS A 53 2.63 -14.97 0.77
N ASN A 54 2.15 -14.25 1.78
CA ASN A 54 1.39 -14.81 2.88
C ASN A 54 0.06 -15.42 2.38
N LEU A 55 -0.68 -14.68 1.54
CA LEU A 55 -1.93 -15.15 0.93
C LEU A 55 -1.71 -16.37 0.01
N LEU A 56 -0.64 -16.36 -0.78
CA LEU A 56 -0.26 -17.46 -1.68
C LEU A 56 0.38 -18.64 -0.96
N LYS A 57 0.65 -18.53 0.36
CA LYS A 57 1.34 -19.55 1.17
C LYS A 57 2.76 -19.85 0.67
N GLU A 58 3.42 -18.84 0.14
CA GLU A 58 4.80 -18.91 -0.38
C GLU A 58 5.85 -18.44 0.63
N LEU A 59 5.42 -17.99 1.82
CA LEU A 59 6.35 -17.68 2.89
C LEU A 59 7.10 -18.96 3.36
N PRO A 60 8.24 -18.86 4.07
CA PRO A 60 8.92 -20.03 4.66
C PRO A 60 8.26 -20.54 5.95
N THR A 61 8.00 -21.85 6.09
CA THR A 61 7.35 -22.44 7.29
C THR A 61 8.13 -22.13 8.58
N TYR A 62 7.49 -22.27 9.75
CA TYR A 62 8.18 -22.14 11.04
C TYR A 62 9.38 -23.08 11.16
N GLU A 63 9.29 -24.30 10.64
CA GLU A 63 10.43 -25.22 10.52
C GLU A 63 11.60 -24.58 9.74
N VAL A 64 11.33 -23.99 8.57
CA VAL A 64 12.36 -23.34 7.75
C VAL A 64 12.93 -22.10 8.44
N LEU A 65 12.09 -21.31 9.11
CA LEU A 65 12.52 -20.11 9.84
C LEU A 65 13.34 -20.46 11.08
N TYR A 66 12.93 -21.50 11.82
CA TYR A 66 13.65 -22.03 12.96
C TYR A 66 15.04 -22.53 12.55
N LYS A 67 15.13 -23.32 11.47
CA LYS A 67 16.42 -23.77 10.89
C LYS A 67 17.34 -22.64 10.44
N ARG A 68 16.80 -21.46 10.14
CA ARG A 68 17.57 -20.28 9.72
C ARG A 68 17.96 -19.37 10.89
N GLU A 69 17.43 -19.61 12.09
CA GLU A 69 17.67 -18.79 13.28
C GLU A 69 17.29 -17.30 13.07
N VAL A 70 16.16 -17.05 12.42
CA VAL A 70 15.65 -15.70 12.11
C VAL A 70 14.29 -15.41 12.75
N ASN A 71 13.92 -14.13 12.81
CA ASN A 71 12.60 -13.66 13.29
C ASN A 71 12.26 -14.06 14.73
N GLU A 72 13.27 -14.30 15.57
CA GLU A 72 13.09 -14.68 16.99
C GLU A 72 12.23 -15.95 17.19
N ILE A 73 12.15 -16.80 16.17
CA ILE A 73 11.43 -18.07 16.24
C ILE A 73 12.29 -19.07 17.01
N THR A 74 11.75 -19.54 18.15
CA THR A 74 12.43 -20.46 19.09
C THR A 74 11.93 -21.90 19.00
N SER A 75 10.92 -22.16 18.15
CA SER A 75 10.37 -23.49 17.91
C SER A 75 9.95 -23.65 16.45
N GLU A 76 10.08 -24.86 15.93
CA GLU A 76 9.51 -25.26 14.63
C GLU A 76 7.99 -25.47 14.68
N THR A 77 7.38 -25.48 15.87
CA THR A 77 5.95 -25.74 16.09
C THR A 77 5.09 -24.48 16.11
N CYS A 78 3.77 -24.66 16.01
CA CYS A 78 2.82 -23.56 15.96
C CYS A 78 2.88 -22.71 17.23
N PRO A 79 3.05 -21.38 17.14
CA PRO A 79 3.19 -20.53 18.33
C PRO A 79 1.91 -20.44 19.17
N ARG A 80 0.76 -20.87 18.61
CA ARG A 80 -0.53 -20.86 19.32
C ARG A 80 -0.77 -22.17 20.05
N CYS A 81 -0.49 -23.31 19.42
CA CYS A 81 -0.89 -24.63 19.93
C CYS A 81 0.26 -25.62 20.20
N ASN A 82 1.49 -25.30 19.81
CA ASN A 82 2.69 -26.12 19.95
C ASN A 82 2.62 -27.50 19.25
N ILE A 83 1.94 -27.57 18.10
CA ILE A 83 1.89 -28.77 17.24
C ILE A 83 2.77 -28.55 16.00
N ASP A 84 3.35 -29.62 15.45
CA ASP A 84 4.16 -29.62 14.23
C ASP A 84 3.36 -29.12 13.02
N ILE A 85 3.97 -28.30 12.15
CA ILE A 85 3.21 -27.39 11.28
C ILE A 85 3.51 -27.49 9.79
N ASP A 86 2.44 -27.58 9.01
CA ASP A 86 2.38 -27.03 7.66
C ASP A 86 1.85 -25.57 7.66
N TRP A 87 1.95 -24.87 6.55
CA TRP A 87 1.41 -23.50 6.47
C TRP A 87 -0.10 -23.41 6.71
N PHE A 88 -0.85 -24.47 6.44
CA PHE A 88 -2.30 -24.46 6.57
C PHE A 88 -2.74 -24.41 8.02
N HIS A 89 -2.04 -25.08 8.92
CA HIS A 89 -2.39 -25.10 10.33
C HIS A 89 -2.29 -23.71 10.97
N VAL A 90 -1.29 -22.89 10.66
CA VAL A 90 -1.17 -21.53 11.24
C VAL A 90 -2.43 -20.71 10.96
N TRP A 91 -2.92 -20.75 9.72
CA TRP A 91 -4.11 -20.03 9.29
C TRP A 91 -5.42 -20.56 9.88
N LYS A 92 -5.48 -21.86 10.17
CA LYS A 92 -6.68 -22.55 10.66
C LYS A 92 -6.54 -23.04 12.11
N CYS A 93 -5.59 -22.49 12.85
CA CYS A 93 -5.31 -22.95 14.20
C CYS A 93 -6.55 -22.72 15.07
N GLU A 94 -7.02 -23.77 15.75
CA GLU A 94 -8.19 -23.69 16.62
C GLU A 94 -8.00 -22.77 17.83
N ARG A 95 -6.75 -22.38 18.12
CA ARG A 95 -6.40 -21.40 19.16
C ARG A 95 -6.24 -19.97 18.63
N ASN A 96 -6.58 -19.73 17.36
CA ASN A 96 -6.73 -18.37 16.84
C ASN A 96 -7.98 -17.73 17.44
N GLU A 97 -7.94 -16.41 17.64
CA GLU A 97 -9.08 -15.64 18.17
C GLU A 97 -10.21 -15.49 17.16
N ALA A 98 -9.90 -15.60 15.88
CA ALA A 98 -10.85 -15.51 14.78
C ALA A 98 -10.54 -16.54 13.71
N THR A 99 -11.59 -17.01 13.05
CA THR A 99 -11.54 -17.84 11.86
C THR A 99 -11.30 -16.99 10.62
N ILE A 100 -10.90 -17.64 9.52
CA ILE A 100 -10.70 -16.97 8.23
C ILE A 100 -12.04 -16.40 7.73
N GLU A 101 -13.13 -17.12 7.96
CA GLU A 101 -14.48 -16.74 7.59
C GLU A 101 -14.95 -15.46 8.31
N GLU A 102 -14.69 -15.36 9.62
CA GLU A 102 -15.00 -14.16 10.40
C GLU A 102 -14.21 -12.95 9.90
N ILE A 103 -12.91 -13.11 9.66
CA ILE A 103 -12.04 -12.03 9.13
C ILE A 103 -12.54 -11.57 7.74
N LEU A 104 -12.89 -12.52 6.86
CA LEU A 104 -13.42 -12.21 5.53
C LEU A 104 -14.73 -11.43 5.62
N TYR A 105 -15.65 -11.89 6.46
CA TYR A 105 -16.94 -11.25 6.66
C TYR A 105 -16.79 -9.81 7.19
N GLU A 106 -15.97 -9.62 8.23
CA GLU A 106 -15.67 -8.29 8.77
C GLU A 106 -15.02 -7.38 7.73
N SER A 107 -14.07 -7.91 6.95
CA SER A 107 -13.38 -7.14 5.91
C SER A 107 -14.35 -6.65 4.83
N ILE A 108 -15.28 -7.50 4.39
CA ILE A 108 -16.30 -7.13 3.39
C ILE A 108 -17.28 -6.10 3.96
N LEU A 109 -17.77 -6.30 5.19
CA LEU A 109 -18.69 -5.37 5.83
C LEU A 109 -18.06 -3.99 6.06
N ASN A 110 -16.81 -3.95 6.52
CA ASN A 110 -16.07 -2.71 6.79
C ASN A 110 -15.73 -1.92 5.52
N VAL A 111 -15.64 -2.57 4.36
CA VAL A 111 -15.51 -1.89 3.06
C VAL A 111 -16.82 -1.20 2.66
N ASN A 112 -17.97 -1.76 3.03
CA ASN A 112 -19.28 -1.18 2.70
C ASN A 112 -19.67 0.01 3.59
N THR A 113 -19.03 0.20 4.74
CA THR A 113 -19.30 1.31 5.67
C THR A 113 -18.40 2.54 5.45
N ARG A 114 -17.37 2.44 4.58
CA ARG A 114 -16.45 3.53 4.24
C ARG A 114 -16.78 4.25 2.92
N ARG A 115 -17.97 4.02 2.34
CA ARG A 115 -18.47 4.76 1.17
C ARG A 115 -19.38 5.91 1.57
#